data_AF-A0A2V7FLT7-F1
#
_entry.id   AF-A0A2V7FLT7-F1
#
_cell.length_a   1.000
_cell.length_b   1.000
_cell.length_c   1.000
_cell.angle_alpha   90.00
_cell.angle_beta   90.00
_cell.angle_gamma   90.00
#
_symmetry.space_group_name_H-M   'P 1'
#
loop_
_entity.id
_entity.type
_entity.pdbx_description
1 polymer ?
#
loop_
_entity_poly.entity_id
_entity_poly.type
_entity_poly.pdbx_seq_one_letter_code
_entity_poly.pdbx_strand_id
1 'polypeptide(L)'
;LVILVLRTPALARFARRLLPEHRVIVKLAEPLRLFLGAGRALVAPGILVLTIALSVASWFFECLAFYLILEGFAVALPLRVATVLYAFASLAGALSMLPGGLGVAEASLTGLLVTFGTPLPLAAAATLLIRVATLWLAVGLGVATLGLAFHGGPVGATTPRR
;
A
#
# COMPACT_ATOMS: atom_id res chain seq x y z
N LEU A 1 2.33 -9.78 -17.28
CA LEU A 1 3.51 -9.70 -18.19
C LEU A 1 4.81 -10.14 -17.52
N VAL A 2 5.21 -9.54 -16.38
CA VAL A 2 6.44 -9.91 -15.62
C VAL A 2 6.49 -11.40 -15.20
N ILE A 3 5.36 -11.97 -14.79
CA ILE A 3 5.24 -13.38 -14.35
C ILE A 3 5.41 -14.37 -15.53
N LEU A 4 5.07 -13.97 -16.76
CA LEU A 4 5.12 -14.84 -17.94
C LEU A 4 6.54 -14.93 -18.53
N VAL A 5 7.26 -13.81 -18.55
CA VAL A 5 8.62 -13.69 -19.11
C VAL A 5 9.67 -14.47 -18.30
N LEU A 6 9.45 -14.62 -16.98
CA LEU A 6 10.37 -15.33 -16.08
C LEU A 6 10.09 -16.84 -15.97
N ARG A 7 9.02 -17.34 -16.61
CA ARG A 7 8.68 -18.77 -16.61
C ARG A 7 9.30 -19.53 -17.79
N THR A 8 9.84 -18.83 -18.80
CA THR A 8 10.40 -19.46 -20.00
C THR A 8 11.86 -19.90 -19.80
N PRO A 9 12.16 -21.22 -19.75
CA PRO A 9 13.54 -21.74 -19.69
C PRO A 9 14.36 -21.43 -20.96
N ALA A 10 13.75 -20.87 -22.00
CA ALA A 10 14.41 -20.40 -23.21
C ALA A 10 15.30 -19.15 -22.96
N LEU A 11 14.81 -18.18 -22.19
CA LEU A 11 15.55 -16.94 -21.90
C LEU A 11 16.79 -17.21 -21.01
N ALA A 12 16.65 -18.12 -20.05
CA ALA A 12 17.74 -18.58 -19.19
C ALA A 12 18.82 -19.39 -19.93
N ARG A 13 18.49 -20.02 -21.07
CA ARG A 13 19.46 -20.70 -21.94
C ARG A 13 20.14 -19.73 -22.91
N PHE A 14 19.42 -18.73 -23.40
CA PHE A 14 19.97 -17.70 -24.28
C PHE A 14 20.93 -16.76 -23.54
N ALA A 15 20.58 -16.35 -22.31
CA ALA A 15 21.44 -15.53 -21.46
C ALA A 15 22.78 -16.21 -21.14
N ARG A 16 22.81 -17.54 -20.95
CA ARG A 16 24.04 -18.30 -20.69
C ARG A 16 24.96 -18.43 -21.90
N ARG A 17 24.46 -18.23 -23.12
CA ARG A 17 25.28 -18.27 -24.34
C ARG A 17 25.92 -16.92 -24.68
N LEU A 18 25.34 -15.81 -24.21
CA LEU A 18 25.80 -14.46 -24.53
C LEU A 18 26.62 -13.79 -23.42
N LEU A 19 26.50 -14.23 -22.16
CA LEU A 19 27.17 -13.59 -21.02
C LEU A 19 28.37 -14.44 -20.55
N PRO A 20 29.61 -14.13 -20.99
CA PRO A 20 30.81 -14.71 -20.41
C PRO A 20 30.89 -14.38 -18.91
N GLU A 21 31.48 -15.30 -18.15
CA GLU A 21 31.69 -15.40 -16.70
C GLU A 21 32.13 -14.11 -15.96
N HIS A 22 31.34 -13.04 -16.01
CA HIS A 22 31.66 -11.82 -15.27
C HIS A 22 31.28 -11.98 -13.79
N ARG A 23 32.28 -11.87 -12.92
CA ARG A 23 32.22 -11.94 -11.44
C ARG A 23 31.09 -11.13 -10.79
N VAL A 24 30.58 -10.11 -11.49
CA VAL A 24 29.43 -9.28 -11.10
C VAL A 24 28.09 -10.03 -11.18
N ILE A 25 27.90 -10.90 -12.18
CA ILE A 25 26.67 -11.69 -12.37
C ILE A 25 26.52 -12.71 -11.24
N VAL A 26 27.63 -13.32 -10.81
CA VAL A 26 27.64 -14.29 -9.69
C VAL A 26 27.34 -13.61 -8.36
N LYS A 27 27.91 -12.41 -8.09
CA LYS A 27 27.61 -11.62 -6.89
C LYS A 27 26.15 -11.15 -6.83
N LEU A 28 25.55 -10.83 -7.96
CA LEU A 28 24.16 -10.35 -8.01
C LEU A 28 23.14 -11.52 -8.04
N ALA A 29 23.57 -12.72 -8.42
CA ALA A 29 22.70 -13.88 -8.54
C ALA A 29 22.08 -14.31 -7.20
N GLU A 30 22.80 -14.19 -6.10
CA GLU A 30 22.31 -14.62 -4.78
C GLU A 30 21.24 -13.67 -4.20
N PRO A 31 21.44 -12.33 -4.16
CA PRO A 31 20.37 -11.38 -3.82
C PRO A 31 19.15 -11.52 -4.73
N LEU A 32 19.34 -11.70 -6.03
CA LEU A 32 18.25 -11.91 -7.00
C LEU A 32 17.50 -13.22 -6.73
N ARG A 33 18.18 -14.31 -6.36
CA ARG A 33 17.54 -15.59 -6.02
C ARG A 33 16.70 -15.49 -4.75
N LEU A 34 17.20 -14.80 -3.73
CA LEU A 34 16.45 -14.54 -2.49
C LEU A 34 15.23 -13.66 -2.77
N PHE A 35 15.40 -12.57 -3.53
CA PHE A 35 14.31 -11.69 -3.95
C PHE A 35 13.26 -12.42 -4.80
N LEU A 36 13.68 -13.25 -5.76
CA LEU A 36 12.78 -14.04 -6.61
C LEU A 36 12.12 -15.19 -5.86
N GLY A 37 12.81 -15.78 -4.87
CA GLY A 37 12.26 -16.81 -3.99
C GLY A 37 11.15 -16.23 -3.09
N ALA A 38 11.42 -15.12 -2.42
CA ALA A 38 10.44 -14.37 -1.64
C ALA A 38 9.29 -13.86 -2.53
N GLY A 39 9.60 -13.29 -3.70
CA GLY A 39 8.62 -12.82 -4.67
C GLY A 39 7.71 -13.94 -5.18
N ARG A 40 8.23 -15.15 -5.41
CA ARG A 40 7.40 -16.31 -5.79
C ARG A 40 6.48 -16.78 -4.66
N ALA A 41 6.93 -16.70 -3.40
CA ALA A 41 6.08 -16.99 -2.26
C ALA A 41 4.94 -15.95 -2.13
N LEU A 42 5.24 -14.66 -2.31
CA LEU A 42 4.26 -13.58 -2.30
C LEU A 42 3.23 -13.68 -3.44
N VAL A 43 3.65 -14.20 -4.61
CA VAL A 43 2.80 -14.36 -5.80
C VAL A 43 2.16 -15.76 -5.86
N ALA A 44 2.27 -16.57 -4.80
CA ALA A 44 1.56 -17.84 -4.73
C ALA A 44 0.04 -17.58 -4.76
N PRO A 45 -0.75 -18.35 -5.53
CA PRO A 45 -2.17 -18.04 -5.78
C PRO A 45 -3.00 -17.93 -4.49
N GLY A 46 -2.70 -18.74 -3.47
CA GLY A 46 -3.36 -18.63 -2.16
C GLY A 46 -3.06 -17.33 -1.42
N ILE A 47 -1.80 -16.89 -1.44
CA ILE A 47 -1.36 -15.64 -0.79
C ILE A 47 -1.87 -14.42 -1.57
N LEU A 48 -1.90 -14.48 -2.90
CA LEU A 48 -2.49 -13.43 -3.73
C LEU A 48 -3.97 -13.23 -3.44
N VAL A 49 -4.77 -14.31 -3.41
CA VAL A 49 -6.21 -14.20 -3.12
C VAL A 49 -6.43 -13.63 -1.73
N LEU A 50 -5.68 -14.10 -0.73
CA LEU A 50 -5.76 -13.61 0.64
C LEU A 50 -5.40 -12.11 0.73
N THR A 51 -4.29 -11.70 0.12
CA THR A 51 -3.82 -10.30 0.17
C THR A 51 -4.75 -9.36 -0.59
N ILE A 52 -5.32 -9.79 -1.73
CA ILE A 52 -6.33 -9.03 -2.45
C ILE A 52 -7.60 -8.89 -1.59
N ALA A 53 -8.08 -9.98 -0.99
CA ALA A 53 -9.26 -9.95 -0.14
C ALA A 53 -9.06 -9.02 1.08
N LEU A 54 -7.90 -9.10 1.73
CA LEU A 54 -7.54 -8.20 2.83
C LEU A 54 -7.45 -6.74 2.36
N SER A 55 -6.90 -6.48 1.17
CA SER A 55 -6.83 -5.12 0.61
C SER A 55 -8.21 -4.54 0.34
N VAL A 56 -9.11 -5.33 -0.25
CA VAL A 56 -10.50 -4.93 -0.51
C VAL A 56 -11.24 -4.66 0.80
N ALA A 57 -11.07 -5.53 1.81
CA ALA A 57 -11.67 -5.34 3.12
C ALA A 57 -11.16 -4.06 3.80
N SER A 58 -9.85 -3.80 3.76
CA SER A 58 -9.24 -2.58 4.29
C SER A 58 -9.84 -1.32 3.67
N TRP A 59 -9.90 -1.27 2.33
CA TRP A 59 -10.49 -0.15 1.60
C TRP A 59 -11.97 0.06 1.94
N PHE A 60 -12.71 -1.03 2.11
CA PHE A 60 -14.11 -0.95 2.52
C PHE A 60 -14.27 -0.36 3.91
N PHE A 61 -13.42 -0.73 4.87
CA PHE A 61 -13.42 -0.14 6.21
C PHE A 61 -13.10 1.36 6.20
N GLU A 62 -12.20 1.81 5.33
CA GLU A 62 -11.93 3.24 5.16
C GLU A 62 -13.16 4.00 4.63
N CYS A 63 -13.86 3.43 3.65
CA CYS A 63 -15.10 4.00 3.13
C CYS A 63 -16.21 4.05 4.19
N LEU A 64 -16.31 3.00 5.01
CA LEU A 64 -17.26 2.93 6.12
C LEU A 64 -16.93 3.98 7.19
N ALA A 65 -15.66 4.12 7.56
CA ALA A 65 -15.22 5.15 8.49
C ALA A 65 -15.54 6.56 7.98
N PHE A 66 -15.30 6.82 6.68
CA PHE A 66 -15.66 8.09 6.05
C PHE A 66 -17.16 8.36 6.09
N TYR A 67 -17.99 7.35 5.81
CA TYR A 67 -19.45 7.46 5.95
C TYR A 67 -19.88 7.79 7.38
N LEU A 68 -19.32 7.09 8.39
CA LEU A 68 -19.62 7.36 9.80
C LEU A 68 -19.20 8.78 10.23
N ILE A 69 -18.09 9.29 9.69
CA ILE A 69 -17.67 10.68 9.91
C ILE A 69 -18.71 11.67 9.36
N LEU A 70 -19.20 11.44 8.13
CA LEU A 70 -20.22 12.29 7.51
C LEU A 70 -21.54 12.26 8.30
N GLU A 71 -21.98 11.07 8.73
CA GLU A 71 -23.14 10.91 9.61
C GLU A 71 -22.95 11.67 10.94
N GLY A 72 -21.75 11.62 11.53
CA GLY A 72 -21.42 12.38 12.75
C GLY A 72 -21.51 13.90 12.57
N PHE A 73 -21.30 14.41 11.36
CA PHE A 73 -21.49 15.82 11.00
C PHE A 73 -22.92 16.14 10.53
N ALA A 74 -23.87 15.20 10.66
CA ALA A 74 -25.24 15.30 10.15
C ALA A 74 -25.31 15.58 8.63
N VAL A 75 -24.31 15.13 7.87
CA VAL A 75 -24.27 15.21 6.41
C VAL A 75 -24.94 13.96 5.84
N ALA A 76 -26.18 14.13 5.36
CA ALA A 76 -26.98 13.05 4.79
C ALA A 76 -26.50 12.64 3.39
N LEU A 77 -25.41 11.88 3.33
CA LEU A 77 -24.92 11.26 2.09
C LEU A 77 -25.07 9.73 2.18
N PRO A 78 -25.71 9.07 1.20
CA PRO A 78 -25.83 7.62 1.24
C PRO A 78 -24.43 6.98 1.12
N LEU A 79 -24.22 5.86 1.81
CA LEU A 79 -22.95 5.11 1.83
C LEU A 79 -22.37 4.90 0.42
N ARG A 80 -23.23 4.65 -0.59
CA ARG A 80 -22.82 4.48 -1.99
C ARG A 80 -22.08 5.71 -2.53
N VAL A 81 -22.59 6.91 -2.25
CA VAL A 81 -22.00 8.17 -2.71
C VAL A 81 -20.71 8.45 -1.94
N ALA A 82 -20.70 8.27 -0.62
CA ALA A 82 -19.49 8.42 0.21
C ALA A 82 -18.35 7.50 -0.27
N THR A 83 -18.66 6.25 -0.60
CA THR A 83 -17.69 5.26 -1.12
C THR A 83 -17.10 5.71 -2.46
N VAL A 84 -17.94 6.19 -3.38
CA VAL A 84 -17.51 6.67 -4.69
C VAL A 84 -16.63 7.92 -4.55
N LEU A 85 -17.04 8.89 -3.75
CA LEU A 85 -16.29 10.11 -3.46
C LEU A 85 -14.89 9.78 -2.91
N TYR A 86 -14.82 8.92 -1.89
CA TYR A 86 -13.56 8.50 -1.27
C TYR A 86 -12.65 7.73 -2.24
N ALA A 87 -13.21 6.82 -3.03
CA ALA A 87 -12.46 6.06 -4.02
C ALA A 87 -11.88 6.96 -5.13
N PHE A 88 -12.66 7.90 -5.66
CA PHE A 88 -12.17 8.87 -6.66
C PHE A 88 -11.09 9.79 -6.09
N ALA A 89 -11.27 10.30 -4.87
CA ALA A 89 -10.27 11.14 -4.23
C ALA A 89 -8.97 10.36 -3.95
N SER A 90 -9.08 9.10 -3.53
CA SER A 90 -7.93 8.22 -3.31
C SER A 90 -7.20 7.89 -4.61
N LEU A 91 -7.92 7.68 -5.71
CA LEU A 91 -7.35 7.51 -7.05
C LEU A 91 -6.62 8.78 -7.50
N ALA A 92 -7.22 9.95 -7.33
CA ALA A 92 -6.59 11.23 -7.65
C ALA A 92 -5.31 11.46 -6.81
N GLY A 93 -5.37 11.15 -5.51
CA GLY A 93 -4.21 11.20 -4.61
C GLY A 93 -3.10 10.24 -5.04
N ALA A 94 -3.43 9.02 -5.45
CA ALA A 94 -2.46 8.04 -5.93
C ALA A 94 -1.80 8.47 -7.25
N LEU A 95 -2.59 9.03 -8.18
CA LEU A 95 -2.09 9.55 -9.47
C LEU A 95 -1.18 10.76 -9.29
N SER A 96 -1.35 11.53 -8.21
CA SER A 96 -0.51 12.70 -7.94
C SER A 96 0.95 12.36 -7.64
N MET A 97 1.25 11.11 -7.23
CA MET A 97 2.59 10.64 -6.84
C MET A 97 3.33 11.54 -5.82
N LEU A 98 2.64 12.48 -5.17
CA LEU A 98 3.20 13.29 -4.11
C LEU A 98 3.43 12.39 -2.88
N PRO A 99 4.54 12.57 -2.15
CA PRO A 99 4.77 11.82 -0.92
C PRO A 99 3.58 12.04 0.04
N GLY A 100 2.81 10.97 0.29
CA GLY A 100 1.60 11.00 1.13
C GLY A 100 0.32 11.51 0.47
N GLY A 101 0.33 11.88 -0.82
CA GLY A 101 -0.82 12.42 -1.54
C GLY A 101 -1.39 13.71 -0.93
N LEU A 102 -0.60 14.38 -0.08
CA LEU A 102 -0.98 15.58 0.67
C LEU A 102 -1.19 16.75 -0.31
N GLY A 103 -2.25 17.51 -0.10
CA GLY A 103 -2.75 18.55 -0.99
C GLY A 103 -3.78 18.01 -1.98
N VAL A 104 -3.39 17.09 -2.86
CA VAL A 104 -4.28 16.63 -3.96
C VAL A 104 -5.40 15.74 -3.44
N ALA A 105 -5.12 14.81 -2.50
CA ALA A 105 -6.16 13.97 -1.92
C ALA A 105 -7.15 14.80 -1.08
N GLU A 106 -6.65 15.73 -0.26
CA GLU A 106 -7.53 16.60 0.56
C GLU A 106 -8.36 17.53 -0.31
N ALA A 107 -7.76 18.16 -1.32
CA ALA A 107 -8.48 19.05 -2.24
C ALA A 107 -9.51 18.30 -3.08
N SER A 108 -9.18 17.08 -3.55
CA SER A 108 -10.11 16.25 -4.31
C SER A 108 -11.31 15.83 -3.46
N LEU A 109 -11.08 15.31 -2.25
CA LEU A 109 -12.17 14.86 -1.39
C LEU A 109 -13.04 16.02 -0.89
N THR A 110 -12.41 17.10 -0.43
CA THR A 110 -13.12 18.31 0.01
C THR A 110 -13.90 18.94 -1.15
N GLY A 111 -13.27 19.07 -2.33
CA GLY A 111 -13.90 19.62 -3.52
C GLY A 111 -15.10 18.79 -3.97
N LEU A 112 -14.96 17.46 -3.99
CA LEU A 112 -16.04 16.55 -4.33
C LEU A 112 -17.19 16.59 -3.30
N LEU A 113 -16.91 16.74 -2.01
CA LEU A 113 -17.97 16.91 -1.00
C LEU A 113 -18.73 18.24 -1.18
N VAL A 114 -18.01 19.32 -1.51
CA VAL A 114 -18.60 20.64 -1.76
C VAL A 114 -19.49 20.63 -3.00
N THR A 115 -19.07 19.96 -4.09
CA THR A 115 -19.91 19.82 -5.29
C THR A 115 -21.17 18.99 -5.04
N PHE A 116 -21.14 18.10 -4.06
CA PHE A 116 -22.30 17.35 -3.57
C PHE A 116 -23.14 18.09 -2.53
N GLY A 117 -22.87 19.38 -2.29
CA GLY A 117 -23.68 20.25 -1.43
C GLY A 117 -23.25 20.29 0.04
N THR A 118 -22.11 19.69 0.40
CA THR A 118 -21.58 19.77 1.76
C THR A 118 -20.93 21.15 1.98
N PRO A 119 -21.25 21.87 3.07
CA PRO A 119 -20.57 23.12 3.40
C PRO A 119 -19.06 22.94 3.51
N LEU A 120 -18.28 23.89 2.96
CA LEU A 120 -16.82 23.81 2.94
C LEU A 120 -16.18 23.52 4.31
N PRO A 121 -16.61 24.15 5.42
CA PRO A 121 -16.04 23.84 6.74
C PRO A 121 -16.23 22.39 7.16
N LEU A 122 -17.40 21.80 6.87
CA LEU A 122 -17.72 20.41 7.19
C LEU A 122 -16.99 19.44 6.25
N ALA A 123 -16.91 19.78 4.96
CA ALA A 123 -16.19 18.98 3.98
C ALA A 123 -14.69 18.88 4.31
N ALA A 124 -14.07 20.01 4.69
CA ALA A 124 -12.67 20.06 5.10
C ALA A 124 -12.46 19.31 6.42
N ALA A 125 -13.34 19.49 7.41
CA ALA A 125 -13.26 18.79 8.69
C ALA A 125 -13.38 17.27 8.53
N ALA A 126 -14.36 16.79 7.76
CA ALA A 126 -14.54 15.37 7.48
C ALA A 126 -13.33 14.77 6.76
N THR A 127 -12.79 15.50 5.77
CA THR A 127 -11.59 15.10 5.03
C THR A 127 -10.36 15.01 5.93
N LEU A 128 -10.13 15.99 6.81
CA LEU A 128 -9.00 15.95 7.73
C LEU A 128 -9.16 14.82 8.76
N LEU A 129 -10.37 14.60 9.27
CA LEU A 129 -10.63 13.57 10.26
C LEU A 129 -10.37 12.16 9.71
N ILE A 130 -10.84 11.86 8.49
CA ILE A 130 -10.56 10.56 7.86
C ILE A 130 -9.06 10.38 7.60
N ARG A 131 -8.35 11.44 7.20
CA ARG A 131 -6.89 11.39 6.95
C ARG A 131 -6.11 11.16 8.24
N VAL A 132 -6.51 11.77 9.36
CA VAL A 132 -5.92 11.48 10.68
C VAL A 132 -6.19 10.03 11.08
N ALA A 133 -7.41 9.54 10.88
CA ALA A 133 -7.78 8.17 11.25
C ALA A 133 -7.02 7.10 10.45
N THR A 134 -6.70 7.34 9.18
CA THR A 134 -6.06 6.33 8.31
C THR A 134 -4.53 6.44 8.28
N LEU A 135 -3.98 7.63 8.04
CA LEU A 135 -2.54 7.84 7.89
C LEU A 135 -1.82 7.87 9.25
N TRP A 136 -2.32 8.65 10.20
CA TRP A 136 -1.60 8.90 11.44
C TRP A 136 -1.69 7.73 12.43
N LEU A 137 -2.75 6.92 12.35
CA LEU A 137 -2.84 5.66 13.07
C LEU A 137 -1.79 4.64 12.57
N ALA A 138 -1.63 4.52 11.25
CA ALA A 138 -0.59 3.67 10.65
C ALA A 138 0.82 4.15 10.99
N VAL A 139 1.07 5.47 10.96
CA VAL A 139 2.34 6.06 11.39
C VAL A 139 2.61 5.80 12.87
N GLY A 140 1.61 5.97 13.75
CA GLY A 140 1.73 5.67 15.18
C GLY A 140 2.07 4.21 15.45
N LEU A 141 1.41 3.27 14.77
CA LEU A 141 1.72 1.84 14.82
C LEU A 141 3.14 1.54 14.31
N GLY A 142 3.56 2.17 13.21
CA GLY A 142 4.92 2.03 12.68
C GLY A 142 5.98 2.50 13.68
N VAL A 143 5.78 3.66 14.30
CA VAL A 143 6.69 4.19 15.33
C VAL A 143 6.70 3.30 16.57
N ALA A 144 5.54 2.84 17.02
CA ALA A 144 5.43 1.96 18.19
C ALA A 144 6.15 0.62 17.96
N THR A 145 5.96 -0.01 16.79
CA THR A 145 6.64 -1.27 16.45
C THR A 145 8.14 -1.10 16.30
N LEU A 146 8.62 -0.01 15.68
CA LEU A 146 10.05 0.33 15.65
C LEU A 146 10.60 0.54 17.06
N GLY A 147 9.91 1.33 17.88
CA GLY A 147 10.32 1.59 19.27
C GLY A 147 10.45 0.31 20.10
N LEU A 148 9.50 -0.63 19.95
CA LEU A 148 9.54 -1.94 20.58
C LEU A 148 10.65 -2.84 20.02
N ALA A 149 10.88 -2.82 18.70
CA ALA A 149 11.94 -3.58 18.06
C ALA A 149 13.35 -3.12 18.49
N PHE A 150 13.55 -1.82 18.72
CA PHE A 150 14.80 -1.29 19.28
C PHE A 150 14.94 -1.56 20.79
N HIS A 151 13.84 -1.81 21.52
CA HIS A 151 13.88 -2.24 22.93
C HIS A 151 14.07 -3.76 23.10
N GLY A 152 13.77 -4.56 22.08
CA GLY A 152 14.12 -5.99 22.04
C GLY A 152 15.59 -6.17 21.65
N GLY A 153 16.45 -6.50 22.61
CA GLY A 153 17.89 -6.68 22.42
C GLY A 153 18.30 -7.60 21.26
N PRO A 154 19.58 -7.54 20.83
CA PRO A 154 20.06 -8.09 19.56
C PRO A 154 19.64 -9.54 19.36
N VAL A 155 18.85 -9.77 18.30
CA VAL A 155 18.46 -11.10 17.83
C VAL A 155 19.73 -11.91 17.61
N GLY A 156 19.90 -12.95 18.43
CA GLY A 156 21.13 -13.72 18.58
C GLY A 156 21.71 -14.14 17.23
N ALA A 157 22.95 -13.70 16.98
CA ALA A 157 23.78 -14.23 15.92
C ALA A 157 24.00 -15.73 16.18
N THR A 158 23.30 -16.58 15.43
CA THR A 158 23.66 -18.00 15.36
C THR A 158 24.96 -18.13 14.58
N THR A 159 26.07 -18.17 15.30
CA THR A 159 27.40 -18.51 14.80
C THR A 159 27.36 -19.90 14.16
N PRO A 160 27.77 -20.07 12.89
CA PRO A 160 27.96 -21.41 12.35
C PRO A 160 29.23 -21.99 12.99
N ARG A 161 29.05 -23.01 13.84
CA ARG A 161 30.14 -23.87 14.30
C ARG A 161 30.72 -24.60 13.09
N ARG A 162 31.99 -24.33 12.76
CA ARG A 162 33.01 -25.33 12.39
C ARG A 162 34.38 -24.68 12.33
#